data_AF-A0A658QT94-F1
#
_entry.id   AF-A0A658QT94-F1
#
_cell.length_a   1.000
_cell.length_b   1.000
_cell.length_c   1.000
_cell.angle_alpha   90.00
_cell.angle_beta   90.00
_cell.angle_gamma   90.00
#
_symmetry.space_group_name_H-M   'P 1'
#
loop_
_entity.id
_entity.type
_entity.pdbx_description
1 polymer ?
#
loop_
_entity_poly.entity_id
_entity_poly.type
_entity_poly.pdbx_seq_one_letter_code
_entity_poly.pdbx_strand_id
1 'polypeptide(L)'
;MLSPRAIRLILRHFDALDEAVAKRLTRKRPWQEEALTGLLCDLLDAETQVEEKVSYTLNQLHEDLAKSDEPVGIRLEIDSHQYPKHLERWVTQADFGLIIKYQDQFDHNHSTSAAWLMQAKRAFPARNGDYETNSKFASADAAQDARMKALRDWAGEDFIRYFLYCPRPRDLQQPVREALNQARTNALSGDIFDYTLGLELRDDMLSASPTIAAGLFVSMLDEIPKTLLETHSSLFSRTTPFSWFIIQHMANGRHSIHHRRASPESIRAGTRGRRSREIEQLVRGDHRVLAGMELPDSLSLDTQARILPAHTITISVICGLDRPRQ
;
A
#
# COMPACT_ATOMS: atom_id res chain seq x y z
N MET A 1 12.60 -0.23 16.09
CA MET A 1 11.92 -1.33 15.35
C MET A 1 10.61 -1.65 16.05
N LEU A 2 9.57 -1.97 15.29
CA LEU A 2 8.28 -2.35 15.86
C LEU A 2 8.34 -3.75 16.48
N SER A 3 7.64 -3.94 17.60
CA SER A 3 7.48 -5.25 18.21
C SER A 3 6.53 -6.13 17.38
N PRO A 4 6.59 -7.47 17.54
CA PRO A 4 5.65 -8.37 16.88
C PRO A 4 4.18 -8.06 17.22
N ARG A 5 3.90 -7.68 18.47
CA ARG A 5 2.54 -7.34 18.92
C ARG A 5 2.04 -6.04 18.30
N ALA A 6 2.87 -5.00 18.21
CA ALA A 6 2.51 -3.78 17.52
C ALA A 6 2.23 -4.03 16.03
N ILE A 7 3.07 -4.85 15.37
CA ILE A 7 2.85 -5.29 13.99
C ILE A 7 1.48 -5.95 13.84
N ARG A 8 1.13 -6.88 14.72
CA ARG A 8 -0.15 -7.59 14.69
C ARG A 8 -1.35 -6.66 14.83
N LEU A 9 -1.28 -5.67 15.74
CA LEU A 9 -2.35 -4.69 15.92
C LEU A 9 -2.51 -3.77 14.70
N ILE A 10 -1.40 -3.32 14.12
CA ILE A 10 -1.42 -2.50 12.91
C ILE A 10 -1.93 -3.31 11.70
N LEU A 11 -1.51 -4.57 11.54
CA LEU A 11 -2.04 -5.48 10.51
C LEU A 11 -3.56 -5.62 10.64
N ARG A 12 -4.05 -5.86 11.86
CA ARG A 12 -5.49 -5.99 12.14
C ARG A 12 -6.28 -4.74 11.75
N HIS A 13 -5.73 -3.55 11.98
CA HIS A 13 -6.35 -2.30 11.57
C HIS A 13 -6.47 -2.17 10.07
N PHE A 14 -5.37 -2.33 9.33
CA PHE A 14 -5.44 -2.23 7.87
C PHE A 14 -6.23 -3.38 7.22
N ASP A 15 -6.28 -4.56 7.83
CA ASP A 15 -7.16 -5.66 7.38
C ASP A 15 -8.64 -5.33 7.54
N ALA A 16 -9.02 -4.59 8.59
CA ALA A 16 -10.40 -4.13 8.78
C ALA A 16 -10.81 -3.09 7.72
N LEU A 17 -9.89 -2.20 7.33
CA LEU A 17 -10.12 -1.27 6.22
C LEU A 17 -10.22 -2.01 4.88
N ASP A 18 -9.33 -2.97 4.63
CA ASP A 18 -9.39 -3.86 3.47
C ASP A 18 -10.75 -4.58 3.38
N GLU A 19 -11.20 -5.20 4.46
CA GLU A 19 -12.54 -5.81 4.53
C GLU A 19 -13.66 -4.84 4.12
N ALA A 20 -13.65 -3.63 4.68
CA ALA A 20 -14.70 -2.64 4.42
C ALA A 20 -14.74 -2.20 2.95
N VAL A 21 -13.56 -2.01 2.33
CA VAL A 21 -13.42 -1.63 0.91
C VAL A 21 -13.73 -2.80 -0.02
N ALA A 22 -13.11 -3.96 0.19
CA ALA A 22 -13.22 -5.12 -0.68
C ALA A 22 -14.66 -5.66 -0.75
N LYS A 23 -15.44 -5.55 0.33
CA LYS A 23 -16.86 -5.91 0.35
C LYS A 23 -17.71 -5.12 -0.65
N ARG A 24 -17.25 -3.96 -1.13
CA ARG A 24 -17.94 -3.16 -2.16
C ARG A 24 -17.81 -3.78 -3.56
N LEU A 25 -16.82 -4.65 -3.78
CA LEU A 25 -16.65 -5.37 -5.05
C LEU A 25 -17.63 -6.53 -5.20
N THR A 26 -18.03 -7.19 -4.11
CA THR A 26 -18.92 -8.37 -4.14
C THR A 26 -20.41 -8.01 -4.19
N ARG A 27 -20.73 -6.72 -4.34
CA ARG A 27 -22.11 -6.25 -4.52
C ARG A 27 -22.64 -6.66 -5.89
N LYS A 28 -23.97 -6.77 -5.99
CA LYS A 28 -24.67 -6.97 -7.29
C LYS A 28 -24.26 -5.94 -8.35
N ARG A 29 -23.93 -4.71 -7.91
CA ARG A 29 -23.29 -3.68 -8.73
C ARG A 29 -21.97 -3.29 -8.04
N PRO A 30 -20.84 -3.88 -8.47
CA PRO A 30 -19.53 -3.56 -7.92
C PRO A 30 -19.21 -2.08 -8.10
N TRP A 31 -18.55 -1.48 -7.11
CA TRP A 31 -18.10 -0.10 -7.20
C TRP A 31 -16.97 0.07 -8.22
N GLN A 32 -16.85 1.28 -8.78
CA GLN A 32 -15.77 1.65 -9.69
C GLN A 32 -14.51 2.04 -8.90
N GLU A 33 -13.36 2.08 -9.59
CA GLU A 33 -12.04 2.38 -9.02
C GLU A 33 -12.03 3.71 -8.25
N GLU A 34 -12.58 4.77 -8.84
CA GLU A 34 -12.68 6.09 -8.20
C GLU A 34 -13.47 6.05 -6.88
N ALA A 35 -14.60 5.34 -6.85
CA ALA A 35 -15.43 5.22 -5.65
C ALA A 35 -14.78 4.33 -4.57
N LEU A 36 -14.03 3.31 -4.96
CA LEU A 36 -13.28 2.46 -4.03
C LEU A 36 -12.11 3.24 -3.41
N THR A 37 -11.39 4.03 -4.22
CA THR A 37 -10.31 4.89 -3.75
C THR A 37 -10.83 6.00 -2.85
N GLY A 38 -11.96 6.64 -3.20
CA GLY A 38 -12.62 7.61 -2.33
C GLY A 38 -12.96 7.01 -0.97
N LEU A 39 -13.63 5.85 -0.96
CA LEU A 39 -13.94 5.15 0.29
C LEU A 39 -12.68 4.78 1.09
N LEU A 40 -11.62 4.31 0.45
CA LEU A 40 -10.37 4.02 1.14
C LEU A 40 -9.79 5.29 1.81
N CYS A 41 -9.81 6.43 1.10
CA CYS A 41 -9.36 7.71 1.65
C CYS A 41 -10.24 8.14 2.84
N ASP A 42 -11.55 7.99 2.73
CA ASP A 42 -12.49 8.35 3.80
C ASP A 42 -12.30 7.44 5.02
N LEU A 43 -12.11 6.14 4.81
CA LEU A 43 -11.90 5.15 5.87
C LEU A 43 -10.54 5.27 6.57
N LEU A 44 -9.62 6.06 6.04
CA LEU A 44 -8.36 6.39 6.72
C LEU A 44 -8.55 7.51 7.74
N ASP A 45 -9.68 8.21 7.72
CA ASP A 45 -10.13 9.13 8.77
C ASP A 45 -10.84 8.35 9.90
N ALA A 46 -10.45 8.61 11.15
CA ALA A 46 -11.02 7.95 12.32
C ALA A 46 -12.52 8.22 12.51
N GLU A 47 -13.02 9.39 12.12
CA GLU A 47 -14.43 9.75 12.27
C GLU A 47 -15.31 8.89 11.36
N THR A 48 -14.93 8.80 10.08
CA THR A 48 -15.64 8.00 9.07
C THR A 48 -15.66 6.51 9.41
N GLN A 49 -14.61 5.97 10.04
CA GLN A 49 -14.54 4.55 10.41
C GLN A 49 -15.70 4.11 11.32
N VAL A 50 -16.18 5.01 12.18
CA VAL A 50 -17.32 4.75 13.07
C VAL A 50 -18.61 4.68 12.26
N GLU A 51 -18.81 5.63 11.33
CA GLU A 51 -19.99 5.71 10.48
C GLU A 51 -20.11 4.48 9.56
N GLU A 52 -19.00 4.06 8.96
CA GLU A 52 -18.90 2.90 8.08
C GLU A 52 -18.80 1.57 8.84
N LYS A 53 -18.84 1.60 10.19
CA LYS A 53 -18.81 0.43 11.08
C LYS A 53 -17.63 -0.51 10.82
N VAL A 54 -16.44 0.08 10.68
CA VAL A 54 -15.19 -0.67 10.55
C VAL A 54 -15.00 -1.55 11.80
N SER A 55 -14.65 -2.83 11.59
CA SER A 55 -14.59 -3.83 12.65
C SER A 55 -13.46 -3.61 13.66
N TYR A 56 -12.42 -2.86 13.25
CA TYR A 56 -11.30 -2.48 14.10
C TYR A 56 -10.78 -1.08 13.74
N THR A 57 -11.20 -0.08 14.51
CA THR A 57 -10.96 1.35 14.21
C THR A 57 -9.57 1.82 14.67
N LEU A 58 -9.16 3.00 14.20
CA LEU A 58 -7.91 3.66 14.59
C LEU A 58 -7.91 3.99 16.09
N ASN A 59 -9.05 4.40 16.64
CA ASN A 59 -9.19 4.62 18.09
C ASN A 59 -8.99 3.33 18.89
N GLN A 60 -9.55 2.21 18.42
CA GLN A 60 -9.32 0.90 19.06
C GLN A 60 -7.86 0.48 18.95
N LEU A 61 -7.21 0.72 17.81
CA LEU A 61 -5.78 0.49 17.65
C LEU A 61 -4.96 1.30 18.67
N HIS A 62 -5.26 2.59 18.85
CA HIS A 62 -4.55 3.43 19.83
C HIS A 62 -4.76 2.94 21.26
N GLU A 63 -5.99 2.56 21.62
CA GLU A 63 -6.27 1.99 22.93
C GLU A 63 -5.50 0.69 23.17
N ASP A 64 -5.48 -0.22 22.20
CA ASP A 64 -4.83 -1.52 22.33
C ASP A 64 -3.30 -1.39 22.32
N LEU A 65 -2.74 -0.43 21.59
CA LEU A 65 -1.33 -0.07 21.66
C LEU A 65 -0.97 0.53 23.03
N ALA A 66 -1.82 1.40 23.58
CA ALA A 66 -1.59 2.01 24.90
C ALA A 66 -1.70 1.02 26.07
N LYS A 67 -2.56 0.00 25.92
CA LYS A 67 -2.70 -1.13 26.86
C LYS A 67 -1.65 -2.22 26.66
N SER A 68 -0.86 -2.14 25.60
CA SER A 68 0.18 -3.12 25.33
C SER A 68 1.34 -2.92 26.31
N ASP A 69 1.89 -4.02 26.84
CA ASP A 69 3.08 -4.00 27.69
C ASP A 69 4.37 -3.78 26.87
N GLU A 70 4.29 -2.95 25.83
CA GLU A 70 5.45 -2.61 25.02
C GLU A 70 6.45 -1.80 25.85
N PRO A 71 7.75 -2.09 25.72
CA PRO A 71 8.78 -1.30 26.41
C PRO A 71 8.84 0.14 25.90
N VAL A 72 8.29 0.40 24.71
CA VAL A 72 8.33 1.68 24.02
C VAL A 72 6.94 2.05 23.52
N GLY A 73 6.51 3.28 23.81
CA GLY A 73 5.25 3.81 23.29
C GLY A 73 5.26 3.92 21.76
N ILE A 74 4.23 3.36 21.12
CA ILE A 74 4.03 3.38 19.67
C ILE A 74 2.70 4.07 19.37
N ARG A 75 2.71 4.98 18.39
CA ARG A 75 1.51 5.67 17.89
C ARG A 75 1.46 5.62 16.37
N LEU A 76 0.28 5.33 15.84
CA LEU A 76 0.00 5.43 14.40
C LEU A 76 -0.77 6.72 14.14
N GLU A 77 -0.29 7.55 13.23
CA GLU A 77 -1.00 8.74 12.75
C GLU A 77 -1.27 8.60 11.27
N ILE A 78 -2.48 8.99 10.85
CA ILE A 78 -2.90 8.94 9.45
C ILE A 78 -3.45 10.31 9.10
N ASP A 79 -2.83 10.96 8.12
CA ASP A 79 -3.26 12.25 7.59
C ASP A 79 -3.68 12.07 6.13
N SER A 80 -4.83 12.64 5.75
CA SER A 80 -5.27 12.72 4.37
C SER A 80 -5.34 14.18 3.92
N HIS A 81 -4.92 14.45 2.68
CA HIS A 81 -5.03 15.75 2.06
C HIS A 81 -5.68 15.62 0.70
N GLN A 82 -6.74 16.38 0.46
CA GLN A 82 -7.42 16.44 -0.84
C GLN A 82 -6.98 17.69 -1.61
N TYR A 83 -6.56 17.50 -2.86
CA TYR A 83 -6.20 18.62 -3.73
C TYR A 83 -7.41 19.09 -4.55
N PRO A 84 -7.53 20.39 -4.85
CA PRO A 84 -8.54 20.90 -5.77
C PRO A 84 -8.49 20.22 -7.16
N LYS A 85 -9.65 19.81 -7.68
CA LYS A 85 -9.79 19.13 -9.00
C LYS A 85 -9.18 19.88 -10.20
N HIS A 86 -9.03 21.21 -10.13
CA HIS A 86 -8.42 22.00 -11.20
C HIS A 86 -6.87 22.02 -11.16
N LEU A 87 -6.28 21.52 -10.08
CA LEU A 87 -4.85 21.25 -9.98
C LEU A 87 -4.49 19.85 -10.51
N GLU A 88 -5.50 19.05 -10.86
CA GLU A 88 -5.39 17.65 -11.25
C GLU A 88 -4.98 17.46 -12.73
N ARG A 89 -4.32 16.32 -12.98
CA ARG A 89 -4.15 15.60 -14.27
C ARG A 89 -3.43 16.29 -15.43
N TRP A 90 -2.15 15.99 -15.61
CA TRP A 90 -1.58 15.85 -16.98
C TRP A 90 -0.51 14.75 -17.13
N VAL A 91 0.16 14.29 -16.07
CA VAL A 91 1.33 13.38 -16.24
C VAL A 91 1.05 11.93 -15.81
N THR A 92 0.54 11.70 -14.60
CA THR A 92 0.48 10.34 -14.01
C THR A 92 -0.90 9.71 -13.97
N GLN A 93 -1.97 10.53 -13.95
CA GLN A 93 -3.34 10.06 -13.69
C GLN A 93 -3.47 9.24 -12.40
N ALA A 94 -2.51 9.37 -11.48
CA ALA A 94 -2.50 8.63 -10.23
C ALA A 94 -3.74 8.96 -9.39
N ASP A 95 -4.38 7.92 -8.85
CA ASP A 95 -5.60 8.06 -8.08
C ASP A 95 -5.30 8.66 -6.68
N PHE A 96 -4.16 8.29 -6.08
CA PHE A 96 -3.71 8.87 -4.83
C PHE A 96 -2.18 8.79 -4.64
N GLY A 97 -1.63 9.64 -3.77
CA GLY A 97 -0.28 9.56 -3.24
C GLY A 97 -0.27 8.86 -1.90
N LEU A 98 0.74 8.02 -1.64
CA LEU A 98 0.96 7.37 -0.35
C LEU A 98 2.33 7.74 0.18
N ILE A 99 2.41 8.17 1.43
CA ILE A 99 3.66 8.47 2.13
C ILE A 99 3.66 7.65 3.41
N ILE A 100 4.70 6.84 3.60
CA ILE A 100 4.89 6.07 4.84
C ILE A 100 6.10 6.62 5.56
N LYS A 101 5.91 6.98 6.83
CA LYS A 101 6.95 7.50 7.72
C LYS A 101 7.10 6.59 8.92
N TYR A 102 8.34 6.22 9.23
CA TYR A 102 8.71 5.68 10.51
C TYR A 102 9.58 6.71 11.21
N GLN A 103 9.16 7.12 12.41
CA GLN A 103 9.86 8.10 13.23
C GLN A 103 10.32 7.42 14.51
N ASP A 104 11.64 7.40 14.70
CA ASP A 104 12.26 6.93 15.92
C ASP A 104 12.69 8.15 16.75
N GLN A 105 12.05 8.32 17.91
CA GLN A 105 12.30 9.44 18.81
C GLN A 105 13.59 9.27 19.60
N PHE A 106 14.19 8.07 19.63
CA PHE A 106 15.46 7.82 20.32
C PHE A 106 16.65 7.92 19.37
N ASP A 107 16.53 7.36 18.17
CA ASP A 107 17.57 7.43 17.13
C ASP A 107 17.00 7.92 15.81
N HIS A 108 17.10 9.23 15.58
CA HIS A 108 16.61 9.85 14.35
C HIS A 108 17.26 9.29 13.07
N ASN A 109 18.45 8.67 13.15
CA ASN A 109 19.06 8.03 11.98
C ASN A 109 18.32 6.76 11.55
N HIS A 110 17.50 6.18 12.42
CA HIS A 110 16.60 5.08 12.09
C HIS A 110 15.22 5.54 11.60
N SER A 111 14.96 6.85 11.54
CA SER A 111 13.74 7.36 10.93
C SER A 111 13.81 7.25 9.40
N THR A 112 12.74 6.76 8.79
CA THR A 112 12.65 6.55 7.34
C THR A 112 11.37 7.14 6.77
N SER A 113 11.43 7.60 5.52
CA SER A 113 10.26 8.06 4.77
C SER A 113 10.34 7.46 3.36
N ALA A 114 9.20 7.03 2.84
CA ALA A 114 9.06 6.58 1.48
C ALA A 114 7.71 7.05 0.92
N ALA A 115 7.68 7.40 -0.36
CA ALA A 115 6.53 7.99 -1.00
C ALA A 115 6.28 7.34 -2.36
N TRP A 116 5.01 7.13 -2.69
CA TRP A 116 4.57 6.54 -3.94
C TRP A 116 3.38 7.26 -4.54
N LEU A 117 3.32 7.27 -5.88
CA LEU A 117 2.08 7.49 -6.62
C LEU A 117 1.41 6.14 -6.89
N MET A 118 0.13 6.07 -6.57
CA MET A 118 -0.68 4.85 -6.65
C MET A 118 -1.69 4.98 -7.79
N GLN A 119 -1.61 4.05 -8.74
CA GLN A 119 -2.61 3.88 -9.79
C GLN A 119 -3.54 2.74 -9.43
N ALA A 120 -4.79 3.05 -9.11
CA ALA A 120 -5.81 2.08 -8.83
C ALA A 120 -6.18 1.25 -10.06
N LYS A 121 -6.40 -0.04 -9.86
CA LYS A 121 -7.06 -0.97 -10.80
C LYS A 121 -7.95 -1.93 -10.02
N ARG A 122 -9.12 -2.28 -10.55
CA ARG A 122 -10.00 -3.29 -9.93
C ARG A 122 -10.11 -4.55 -10.77
N ALA A 123 -10.34 -5.68 -10.09
CA ALA A 123 -10.73 -6.91 -10.74
C ALA A 123 -12.19 -6.83 -11.22
N PHE A 124 -12.45 -7.44 -12.38
CA PHE A 124 -13.76 -7.53 -12.99
C PHE A 124 -14.35 -8.94 -12.81
N PRO A 125 -15.63 -9.05 -12.40
CA PRO A 125 -16.30 -10.34 -12.36
C PRO A 125 -16.46 -10.89 -13.78
N ALA A 126 -16.64 -12.21 -13.87
CA ALA A 126 -17.03 -12.87 -15.09
C ALA A 126 -18.46 -12.48 -15.52
N ARG A 127 -18.90 -12.94 -16.69
CA ARG A 127 -20.21 -12.56 -17.27
C ARG A 127 -21.40 -12.95 -16.40
N ASN A 128 -21.26 -13.97 -15.57
CA ASN A 128 -22.25 -14.42 -14.58
C ASN A 128 -22.34 -13.50 -13.34
N GLY A 129 -21.43 -12.53 -13.21
CA GLY A 129 -21.34 -11.64 -12.05
C GLY A 129 -20.47 -12.18 -10.91
N ASP A 130 -20.01 -13.43 -11.00
CA ASP A 130 -19.12 -14.04 -10.02
C ASP A 130 -17.66 -13.72 -10.34
N TYR A 131 -16.81 -13.75 -9.32
CA TYR A 131 -15.37 -13.62 -9.48
C TYR A 131 -14.73 -15.00 -9.60
N GLU A 132 -13.86 -15.15 -10.59
CA GLU A 132 -13.15 -16.39 -10.93
C GLU A 132 -11.64 -16.18 -10.78
N THR A 133 -10.86 -17.27 -10.79
CA THR A 133 -9.38 -17.18 -10.76
C THR A 133 -8.81 -16.38 -11.93
N ASN A 134 -9.49 -16.42 -13.08
CA ASN A 134 -9.13 -15.70 -14.30
C ASN A 134 -9.70 -14.27 -14.37
N SER A 135 -10.42 -13.80 -13.34
CA SER A 135 -10.97 -12.44 -13.28
C SER A 135 -9.84 -11.44 -13.48
N LYS A 136 -10.00 -10.60 -14.50
CA LYS A 136 -8.95 -9.70 -14.98
C LYS A 136 -9.06 -8.33 -14.35
N PHE A 137 -7.94 -7.64 -14.23
CA PHE A 137 -7.94 -6.20 -14.04
C PHE A 137 -8.29 -5.53 -15.38
N ALA A 138 -9.00 -4.39 -15.36
CA ALA A 138 -9.18 -3.62 -16.59
C ALA A 138 -7.81 -3.36 -17.21
N SER A 139 -7.74 -3.48 -18.54
CA SER A 139 -6.52 -3.25 -19.30
C SER A 139 -5.91 -1.92 -18.86
N ALA A 140 -4.69 -1.96 -18.33
CA ALA A 140 -3.88 -0.78 -18.20
C ALA A 140 -3.81 -0.15 -19.60
N ASP A 141 -4.23 1.11 -19.73
CA ASP A 141 -4.05 1.85 -20.97
C ASP A 141 -2.55 1.87 -21.27
N ALA A 142 -2.14 1.27 -22.40
CA ALA A 142 -0.74 1.15 -22.76
C ALA A 142 -0.06 2.53 -22.83
N ALA A 143 -0.81 3.58 -23.18
CA ALA A 143 -0.31 4.94 -23.18
C ALA A 143 -0.10 5.47 -21.75
N GLN A 144 -1.01 5.15 -20.81
CA GLN A 144 -0.87 5.49 -19.39
C GLN A 144 0.35 4.78 -18.78
N ASP A 145 0.50 3.48 -19.03
CA ASP A 145 1.64 2.69 -18.55
C ASP A 145 2.98 3.25 -19.06
N ALA A 146 3.04 3.62 -20.35
CA ALA A 146 4.23 4.25 -20.93
C ALA A 146 4.56 5.60 -20.28
N ARG A 147 3.55 6.45 -19.99
CA ARG A 147 3.76 7.73 -19.28
C ARG A 147 4.27 7.52 -17.86
N MET A 148 3.72 6.55 -17.13
CA MET A 148 4.18 6.22 -15.77
C MET A 148 5.64 5.73 -15.79
N LYS A 149 6.00 4.85 -16.74
CA LYS A 149 7.38 4.38 -16.90
C LYS A 149 8.33 5.52 -17.22
N ALA A 150 7.96 6.40 -18.16
CA ALA A 150 8.75 7.58 -18.50
C ALA A 150 8.97 8.50 -17.29
N LEU A 151 7.94 8.71 -16.45
CA LEU A 151 8.09 9.52 -15.24
C LEU A 151 9.00 8.86 -14.20
N ARG A 152 8.84 7.55 -13.97
CA ARG A 152 9.71 6.79 -13.07
C ARG A 152 11.17 6.87 -13.54
N ASP A 153 11.41 6.65 -14.83
CA ASP A 153 12.75 6.62 -15.41
C ASP A 153 13.41 8.01 -15.34
N TRP A 154 12.66 9.07 -15.61
CA TRP A 154 13.11 10.45 -15.39
C TRP A 154 13.41 10.75 -13.91
N ALA A 155 12.50 10.32 -13.03
CA ALA A 155 12.65 10.51 -11.59
C ALA A 155 13.82 9.71 -11.02
N GLY A 156 14.28 8.66 -11.72
CA GLY A 156 15.41 7.81 -11.32
C GLY A 156 15.19 7.07 -10.00
N GLU A 157 13.94 6.94 -9.56
CA GLU A 157 13.53 6.26 -8.34
C GLU A 157 12.25 5.47 -8.62
N ASP A 158 12.08 4.35 -7.92
CA ASP A 158 10.94 3.47 -8.10
C ASP A 158 9.77 3.85 -7.17
N PHE A 159 9.05 4.92 -7.55
CA PHE A 159 8.02 5.55 -6.72
C PHE A 159 6.60 5.43 -7.29
N ILE A 160 6.38 4.66 -8.36
CA ILE A 160 5.05 4.45 -8.94
C ILE A 160 4.63 3.00 -8.75
N ARG A 161 3.40 2.78 -8.31
CA ARG A 161 2.84 1.46 -8.01
C ARG A 161 1.42 1.34 -8.53
N TYR A 162 1.01 0.11 -8.84
CA TYR A 162 -0.40 -0.19 -9.03
C TYR A 162 -1.03 -0.59 -7.70
N PHE A 163 -2.23 -0.08 -7.44
CA PHE A 163 -3.05 -0.43 -6.29
C PHE A 163 -4.23 -1.27 -6.77
N LEU A 164 -4.28 -2.54 -6.37
CA LEU A 164 -5.21 -3.52 -6.91
C LEU A 164 -6.35 -3.78 -5.93
N TYR A 165 -7.57 -3.57 -6.39
CA TYR A 165 -8.81 -3.92 -5.69
C TYR A 165 -9.30 -5.31 -6.14
N CYS A 166 -9.31 -6.24 -5.20
CA CYS A 166 -9.71 -7.63 -5.36
C CYS A 166 -10.83 -7.99 -4.37
N PRO A 167 -11.74 -8.91 -4.71
CA PRO A 167 -12.63 -9.50 -3.71
C PRO A 167 -11.81 -10.35 -2.72
N ARG A 168 -12.19 -10.35 -1.44
CA ARG A 168 -11.50 -11.20 -0.46
C ARG A 168 -11.83 -12.68 -0.72
N PRO A 169 -10.87 -13.62 -0.60
CA PRO A 169 -11.10 -15.04 -0.87
C PRO A 169 -12.26 -15.67 -0.08
N ARG A 170 -12.55 -15.17 1.13
CA ARG A 170 -13.66 -15.68 1.94
C ARG A 170 -15.05 -15.39 1.35
N ASP A 171 -15.16 -14.34 0.52
CA ASP A 171 -16.40 -13.92 -0.13
C ASP A 171 -16.60 -14.60 -1.49
N LEU A 172 -15.68 -15.48 -1.90
CA LEU A 172 -15.69 -16.18 -3.17
C LEU A 172 -16.23 -17.60 -3.04
N GLN A 173 -16.64 -18.17 -4.16
CA GLN A 173 -17.03 -19.57 -4.25
C GLN A 173 -15.87 -20.48 -3.82
N GLN A 174 -16.21 -21.61 -3.20
CA GLN A 174 -15.24 -22.54 -2.60
C GLN A 174 -14.11 -22.96 -3.57
N PRO A 175 -14.38 -23.35 -4.84
CA PRO A 175 -13.31 -23.76 -5.75
C PRO A 175 -12.29 -22.63 -6.03
N VAL A 176 -12.78 -21.39 -6.17
CA VAL A 176 -11.92 -20.22 -6.39
C VAL A 176 -11.11 -19.93 -5.13
N ARG A 177 -11.74 -19.97 -3.96
CA ARG A 177 -11.08 -19.76 -2.66
C ARG A 177 -9.94 -20.76 -2.44
N GLU A 178 -10.17 -22.03 -2.73
CA GLU A 178 -9.18 -23.10 -2.61
C GLU A 178 -8.01 -22.91 -3.57
N ALA A 179 -8.30 -22.57 -4.84
CA ALA A 179 -7.27 -22.29 -5.84
C ALA A 179 -6.39 -21.08 -5.44
N LEU A 180 -7.00 -19.99 -4.96
CA LEU A 180 -6.25 -18.83 -4.48
C LEU A 180 -5.44 -19.16 -3.21
N ASN A 181 -5.95 -20.04 -2.35
CA ASN A 181 -5.20 -20.51 -1.19
C ASN A 181 -3.96 -21.31 -1.58
N GLN A 182 -4.13 -22.26 -2.51
CA GLN A 182 -3.02 -23.03 -3.06
C GLN A 182 -1.98 -22.12 -3.71
N ALA A 183 -2.41 -21.11 -4.48
CA ALA A 183 -1.52 -20.12 -5.08
C ALA A 183 -0.67 -19.37 -4.05
N ARG A 184 -1.27 -18.90 -2.95
CA ARG A 184 -0.55 -18.25 -1.85
C ARG A 184 0.44 -19.20 -1.17
N THR A 185 0.02 -20.41 -0.84
CA THR A 185 0.90 -21.41 -0.22
C THR A 185 2.10 -21.73 -1.10
N ASN A 186 1.88 -21.87 -2.41
CA ASN A 186 2.97 -22.10 -3.37
C ASN A 186 3.92 -20.89 -3.45
N ALA A 187 3.38 -19.67 -3.47
CA ALA A 187 4.19 -18.46 -3.52
C ALA A 187 5.11 -18.33 -2.29
N LEU A 188 4.62 -18.70 -1.11
CA LEU A 188 5.35 -18.62 0.16
C LEU A 188 6.17 -19.87 0.50
N SER A 189 6.05 -20.94 -0.30
CA SER A 189 6.65 -22.25 0.02
C SER A 189 8.17 -22.24 0.15
N GLY A 190 8.84 -21.28 -0.51
CA GLY A 190 10.29 -21.13 -0.50
C GLY A 190 10.81 -20.05 0.42
N ASP A 191 9.94 -19.36 1.16
CA ASP A 191 10.34 -18.27 2.04
C ASP A 191 10.80 -18.79 3.40
N ILE A 192 11.86 -18.17 3.92
CA ILE A 192 12.44 -18.49 5.22
C ILE A 192 12.04 -17.38 6.19
N PHE A 193 11.35 -17.76 7.27
CA PHE A 193 10.75 -16.85 8.25
C PHE A 193 11.72 -16.52 9.41
N ASP A 194 12.89 -15.94 9.10
CA ASP A 194 14.01 -15.82 10.05
C ASP A 194 14.10 -14.49 10.84
N TYR A 195 13.04 -13.69 10.83
CA TYR A 195 12.99 -12.40 11.54
C TYR A 195 11.55 -12.05 11.92
N THR A 196 11.36 -11.00 12.72
CA THR A 196 10.06 -10.61 13.30
C THR A 196 8.90 -10.63 12.29
N LEU A 197 9.10 -10.05 11.09
CA LEU A 197 8.08 -10.09 10.04
C LEU A 197 7.82 -11.48 9.49
N GLY A 198 8.85 -12.32 9.35
CA GLY A 198 8.70 -13.69 8.92
C GLY A 198 7.89 -14.51 9.94
N LEU A 199 8.18 -14.34 11.24
CA LEU A 199 7.44 -15.01 12.30
C LEU A 199 5.97 -14.58 12.33
N GLU A 200 5.69 -13.28 12.21
CA GLU A 200 4.30 -12.80 12.11
C GLU A 200 3.61 -13.31 10.82
N LEU A 201 4.33 -13.44 9.71
CA LEU A 201 3.77 -13.98 8.47
C LEU A 201 3.42 -15.47 8.61
N ARG A 202 4.28 -16.26 9.26
CA ARG A 202 3.97 -17.64 9.61
C ARG A 202 2.73 -17.73 10.49
N ASP A 203 2.65 -16.91 11.53
CA ASP A 203 1.50 -16.89 12.45
C ASP A 203 0.21 -16.44 11.73
N ASP A 204 0.31 -15.48 10.81
CA ASP A 204 -0.80 -15.03 9.95
C ASP A 204 -1.32 -16.17 9.06
N MET A 205 -0.42 -16.93 8.41
CA MET A 205 -0.78 -18.09 7.57
C MET A 205 -1.55 -19.16 8.35
N LEU A 206 -1.25 -19.33 9.63
CA LEU A 206 -1.90 -20.30 10.51
C LEU A 206 -3.23 -19.78 11.10
N SER A 207 -3.52 -18.49 10.93
CA SER A 207 -4.75 -17.90 11.45
C SER A 207 -5.98 -18.30 10.64
N ALA A 208 -7.16 -18.25 11.27
CA ALA A 208 -8.42 -18.57 10.60
C ALA A 208 -8.82 -17.52 9.54
N SER A 209 -8.29 -16.30 9.63
CA SER A 209 -8.56 -15.20 8.71
C SER A 209 -7.25 -14.46 8.41
N PRO A 210 -6.39 -15.06 7.56
CA PRO A 210 -5.07 -14.50 7.27
C PRO A 210 -5.17 -13.15 6.57
N THR A 211 -4.40 -12.18 7.03
CA THR A 211 -4.29 -10.85 6.40
C THR A 211 -3.59 -10.91 5.04
N ILE A 212 -2.87 -12.00 4.73
CA ILE A 212 -2.42 -12.27 3.35
C ILE A 212 -3.54 -12.71 2.38
N ALA A 213 -4.71 -13.10 2.89
CA ALA A 213 -5.93 -13.26 2.10
C ALA A 213 -6.68 -11.91 1.99
N ALA A 214 -5.94 -10.90 1.56
CA ALA A 214 -6.42 -9.54 1.41
C ALA A 214 -7.29 -9.35 0.16
N GLY A 215 -8.02 -8.24 0.14
CA GLY A 215 -8.67 -7.67 -1.03
C GLY A 215 -7.91 -6.46 -1.60
N LEU A 216 -6.99 -5.85 -0.85
CA LEU A 216 -6.15 -4.72 -1.32
C LEU A 216 -4.70 -5.16 -1.50
N PHE A 217 -4.14 -4.93 -2.69
CA PHE A 217 -2.74 -5.25 -2.99
C PHE A 217 -2.00 -4.07 -3.63
N VAL A 218 -0.69 -4.01 -3.42
CA VAL A 218 0.23 -3.10 -4.09
C VAL A 218 1.12 -3.92 -5.03
N SER A 219 1.22 -3.50 -6.28
CA SER A 219 2.02 -4.16 -7.31
C SER A 219 3.08 -3.21 -7.89
N MET A 220 4.22 -3.78 -8.29
CA MET A 220 5.23 -3.06 -9.06
C MET A 220 4.69 -2.62 -10.42
N LEU A 221 5.21 -1.50 -10.95
CA LEU A 221 4.79 -0.93 -12.25
C LEU A 221 5.09 -1.90 -13.42
N ASP A 222 6.25 -2.54 -13.44
CA ASP A 222 6.65 -3.40 -14.56
C ASP A 222 6.02 -4.80 -14.54
N GLU A 223 5.51 -5.24 -13.39
CA GLU A 223 5.08 -6.61 -13.17
C GLU A 223 3.62 -6.69 -12.67
N ILE A 224 2.73 -5.82 -13.21
CA ILE A 224 1.29 -5.85 -12.90
C ILE A 224 0.69 -7.24 -13.20
N PRO A 225 0.05 -7.91 -12.24
CA PRO A 225 -0.67 -9.16 -12.48
C PRO A 225 -1.88 -8.91 -13.38
N LYS A 226 -2.17 -9.85 -14.29
CA LYS A 226 -3.31 -9.76 -15.22
C LYS A 226 -4.58 -10.34 -14.64
N THR A 227 -4.48 -11.22 -13.65
CA THR A 227 -5.61 -11.97 -13.08
C THR A 227 -5.54 -12.06 -11.57
N LEU A 228 -6.67 -12.36 -10.92
CA LEU A 228 -6.71 -12.64 -9.49
C LEU A 228 -5.75 -13.77 -9.08
N LEU A 229 -5.67 -14.84 -9.87
CA LEU A 229 -4.75 -15.94 -9.61
C LEU A 229 -3.29 -15.48 -9.65
N GLU A 230 -2.91 -14.68 -10.66
CA GLU A 230 -1.56 -14.11 -10.74
C GLU A 230 -1.24 -13.20 -9.55
N THR A 231 -2.21 -12.40 -9.08
CA THR A 231 -2.02 -11.56 -7.88
C THR A 231 -1.66 -12.38 -6.66
N HIS A 232 -2.34 -13.51 -6.43
CA HIS A 232 -2.04 -14.39 -5.29
C HIS A 232 -0.83 -15.30 -5.51
N SER A 233 -0.52 -15.66 -6.77
CA SER A 233 0.63 -16.52 -7.10
C SER A 233 1.96 -15.78 -7.04
N SER A 234 1.92 -14.44 -7.07
CA SER A 234 3.10 -13.57 -7.02
C SER A 234 3.23 -12.82 -5.68
N LEU A 235 2.56 -13.33 -4.64
CA LEU A 235 2.54 -12.75 -3.31
C LEU A 235 3.96 -12.48 -2.78
N PHE A 236 4.15 -11.28 -2.25
CA PHE A 236 5.39 -10.61 -1.84
C PHE A 236 6.47 -10.43 -2.93
N SER A 237 6.49 -11.28 -3.97
CA SER A 237 7.50 -11.20 -5.03
C SER A 237 7.24 -10.06 -6.02
N ARG A 238 5.97 -9.78 -6.30
CA ARG A 238 5.50 -8.72 -7.23
C ARG A 238 4.35 -7.92 -6.66
N THR A 239 3.48 -8.61 -5.92
CA THR A 239 2.27 -8.08 -5.31
C THR A 239 2.35 -8.24 -3.80
N THR A 240 2.02 -7.22 -3.04
CA THR A 240 2.06 -7.26 -1.58
C THR A 240 0.69 -6.84 -1.04
N PRO A 241 0.07 -7.59 -0.11
CA PRO A 241 -1.14 -7.10 0.55
C PRO A 241 -0.91 -5.73 1.16
N PHE A 242 -1.87 -4.81 1.08
CA PHE A 242 -1.64 -3.41 1.46
C PHE A 242 -1.20 -3.25 2.93
N SER A 243 -1.83 -3.99 3.84
CA SER A 243 -1.45 -4.03 5.26
C SER A 243 0.01 -4.44 5.45
N TRP A 244 0.45 -5.48 4.74
CA TRP A 244 1.83 -5.95 4.79
C TRP A 244 2.81 -5.01 4.09
N PHE A 245 2.40 -4.37 3.00
CA PHE A 245 3.19 -3.35 2.32
C PHE A 245 3.51 -2.20 3.28
N ILE A 246 2.52 -1.78 4.06
CA ILE A 246 2.69 -0.77 5.09
C ILE A 246 3.71 -1.22 6.16
N ILE A 247 3.51 -2.41 6.71
CA ILE A 247 4.38 -2.98 7.76
C ILE A 247 5.83 -3.15 7.30
N GLN A 248 6.06 -3.63 6.08
CA GLN A 248 7.41 -3.80 5.52
C GLN A 248 8.20 -2.49 5.51
N HIS A 249 7.53 -1.37 5.24
CA HIS A 249 8.15 -0.05 5.22
C HIS A 249 8.29 0.59 6.60
N MET A 250 7.61 0.05 7.62
CA MET A 250 7.72 0.49 9.02
C MET A 250 8.74 -0.33 9.83
N ALA A 251 9.01 -1.58 9.44
CA ALA A 251 9.87 -2.50 10.19
C ALA A 251 11.39 -2.33 9.90
N ASN A 252 11.80 -1.21 9.31
CA ASN A 252 13.16 -0.88 8.89
C ASN A 252 13.68 -1.78 7.73
N GLY A 253 13.82 -1.18 6.53
CA GLY A 253 14.02 -1.82 5.22
C GLY A 253 15.27 -2.68 4.98
N ARG A 254 15.86 -3.29 6.01
CA ARG A 254 16.91 -4.30 5.90
C ARG A 254 16.39 -5.74 5.91
N HIS A 255 15.16 -5.94 6.40
CA HIS A 255 14.52 -7.26 6.51
C HIS A 255 13.22 -7.28 5.70
N SER A 256 13.37 -7.24 4.36
CA SER A 256 12.26 -7.48 3.43
C SER A 256 11.82 -8.94 3.54
N ILE A 257 10.50 -9.19 3.48
CA ILE A 257 9.88 -10.54 3.43
C ILE A 257 10.56 -11.44 2.38
N HIS A 258 11.19 -10.85 1.36
CA HIS A 258 12.12 -11.54 0.48
C HIS A 258 13.55 -10.98 0.49
N HIS A 259 14.52 -11.88 0.66
CA HIS A 259 15.93 -11.66 0.33
C HIS A 259 16.25 -11.88 -1.17
N ARG A 260 15.32 -12.37 -1.99
CA ARG A 260 15.64 -12.83 -3.37
C ARG A 260 15.58 -11.76 -4.47
N ARG A 261 14.96 -10.62 -4.23
CA ARG A 261 14.87 -9.50 -5.21
C ARG A 261 14.80 -8.14 -4.53
N ALA A 262 15.51 -7.94 -3.42
CA ALA A 262 15.90 -6.58 -3.12
C ALA A 262 16.73 -6.11 -4.32
N SER A 263 16.20 -5.19 -5.14
CA SER A 263 17.06 -4.43 -6.04
C SER A 263 18.26 -3.96 -5.19
N PRO A 264 19.50 -4.09 -5.67
CA PRO A 264 20.71 -3.69 -4.94
C PRO A 264 20.71 -2.24 -4.42
N GLU A 265 19.68 -1.46 -4.76
CA GLU A 265 19.53 -0.04 -4.48
C GLU A 265 18.84 0.29 -3.15
N SER A 266 18.30 -0.69 -2.42
CA SER A 266 17.65 -0.45 -1.12
C SER A 266 18.61 -0.12 0.04
N ILE A 267 19.94 -0.25 -0.14
CA ILE A 267 20.93 -0.07 0.94
C ILE A 267 22.09 0.84 0.50
N ARG A 268 21.83 2.11 0.18
CA ARG A 268 22.86 3.17 0.18
C ARG A 268 22.32 4.45 0.80
N ALA A 269 22.44 4.52 2.12
CA ALA A 269 21.92 5.61 2.97
C ALA A 269 22.64 6.97 2.84
N GLY A 270 23.65 7.11 1.98
CA GLY A 270 24.46 8.34 1.88
C GLY A 270 23.96 9.40 0.89
N THR A 271 23.36 8.98 -0.23
CA THR A 271 23.01 9.88 -1.36
C THR A 271 21.51 10.02 -1.59
N ARG A 272 20.69 9.18 -0.96
CA ARG A 272 19.23 9.13 -1.15
C ARG A 272 18.45 10.26 -0.47
N GLY A 273 19.03 10.93 0.52
CA GLY A 273 18.31 11.90 1.35
C GLY A 273 17.73 13.08 0.58
N ARG A 274 18.37 13.53 -0.51
CA ARG A 274 17.88 14.66 -1.31
C ARG A 274 16.79 14.23 -2.32
N ARG A 275 17.06 13.20 -3.12
CA ARG A 275 16.13 12.74 -4.15
C ARG A 275 14.86 12.12 -3.56
N SER A 276 14.98 11.37 -2.45
CA SER A 276 13.82 10.84 -1.72
C SER A 276 12.93 11.97 -1.16
N ARG A 277 13.50 13.08 -0.69
CA ARG A 277 12.74 14.27 -0.29
C ARG A 277 12.06 14.95 -1.46
N GLU A 278 12.73 15.06 -2.61
CA GLU A 278 12.15 15.61 -3.84
C GLU A 278 10.98 14.76 -4.34
N ILE A 279 11.07 13.42 -4.28
CA ILE A 279 9.96 12.51 -4.58
C ILE A 279 8.82 12.64 -3.57
N GLU A 280 9.12 12.74 -2.26
CA GLU A 280 8.09 12.98 -1.26
C GLU A 280 7.36 14.31 -1.53
N GLN A 281 8.11 15.37 -1.85
CA GLN A 281 7.54 16.67 -2.23
C GLN A 281 6.72 16.59 -3.52
N LEU A 282 7.15 15.79 -4.50
CA LEU A 282 6.40 15.54 -5.73
C LEU A 282 5.06 14.85 -5.44
N VAL A 283 5.07 13.80 -4.60
CA VAL A 283 3.85 13.07 -4.18
C VAL A 283 2.93 13.97 -3.35
N ARG A 284 3.50 14.82 -2.48
CA ARG A 284 2.78 15.88 -1.74
C ARG A 284 2.33 17.04 -2.62
N GLY A 285 2.72 17.05 -3.88
CA GLY A 285 2.30 18.10 -4.78
C GLY A 285 2.86 19.49 -4.50
N ASP A 286 4.08 19.58 -3.96
CA ASP A 286 4.73 20.85 -3.74
C ASP A 286 5.00 21.57 -5.07
N HIS A 287 4.28 22.67 -5.30
CA HIS A 287 4.39 23.48 -6.51
C HIS A 287 5.81 24.00 -6.79
N ARG A 288 6.67 24.15 -5.77
CA ARG A 288 8.05 24.62 -5.95
C ARG A 288 8.92 23.58 -6.64
N VAL A 289 8.68 22.31 -6.34
CA VAL A 289 9.38 21.18 -6.98
C VAL A 289 8.90 21.04 -8.42
N LEU A 290 7.59 21.15 -8.64
CA LEU A 290 7.00 21.11 -9.98
C LEU A 290 7.46 22.27 -10.88
N ALA A 291 7.57 23.49 -10.34
CA ALA A 291 7.97 24.67 -11.11
C ALA A 291 9.46 24.70 -11.48
N GLY A 292 10.30 23.99 -10.72
CA GLY A 292 11.75 23.90 -10.96
C GLY A 292 12.20 22.67 -11.76
N MET A 293 11.26 21.79 -12.12
CA MET A 293 11.56 20.52 -12.79
C MET A 293 11.27 20.60 -14.29
N GLU A 294 12.31 20.51 -15.12
CA GLU A 294 12.17 20.25 -16.55
C GLU A 294 11.74 18.80 -16.75
N LEU A 295 10.45 18.60 -17.04
CA LEU A 295 9.93 17.29 -17.40
C LEU A 295 10.45 16.90 -18.80
N PRO A 296 10.64 15.59 -19.07
CA PRO A 296 10.98 15.13 -20.41
C PRO A 296 9.99 15.65 -21.45
N ASP A 297 10.47 15.93 -22.67
CA ASP A 297 9.62 16.40 -23.77
C ASP A 297 8.46 15.42 -24.09
N SER A 298 8.65 14.13 -23.79
CA SER A 298 7.61 13.08 -23.93
C SER A 298 6.49 13.18 -22.90
N LEU A 299 6.69 13.93 -21.82
CA LEU A 299 5.72 14.27 -20.78
C LEU A 299 5.25 15.73 -20.88
N SER A 300 5.96 16.58 -21.65
CA SER A 300 5.54 17.93 -21.99
C SER A 300 4.54 17.89 -23.16
N LEU A 301 3.29 17.54 -22.87
CA LEU A 301 2.21 17.96 -23.76
C LEU A 301 2.13 19.50 -23.70
N ASP A 302 1.68 20.15 -24.77
CA ASP A 302 1.54 21.62 -24.99
C ASP A 302 0.65 22.36 -23.95
N THR A 303 0.41 21.76 -22.79
CA THR A 303 -0.46 22.20 -21.70
C THR A 303 0.18 21.82 -20.37
N GLN A 304 0.25 22.80 -19.46
CA GLN A 304 0.87 22.73 -18.12
C GLN A 304 0.76 21.35 -17.45
N ALA A 305 1.83 20.56 -17.56
CA ALA A 305 1.93 19.25 -16.97
C ALA A 305 1.83 19.32 -15.42
N ARG A 306 0.80 18.72 -14.83
CA ARG A 306 0.60 18.61 -13.37
C ARG A 306 0.60 17.13 -12.96
N ILE A 307 1.48 16.79 -12.01
CA ILE A 307 1.73 15.42 -11.48
C ILE A 307 0.86 15.11 -10.25
N LEU A 308 -0.03 16.03 -9.88
CA LEU A 308 -0.76 15.99 -8.62
C LEU A 308 -1.79 14.85 -8.57
N PRO A 309 -1.73 13.95 -7.57
CA PRO A 309 -2.82 13.01 -7.31
C PRO A 309 -4.03 13.77 -6.73
N ALA A 310 -5.21 13.14 -6.79
CA ALA A 310 -6.43 13.73 -6.20
C ALA A 310 -6.35 13.81 -4.67
N HIS A 311 -5.72 12.81 -4.06
CA HIS A 311 -5.51 12.70 -2.62
C HIS A 311 -4.07 12.32 -2.31
N THR A 312 -3.55 12.78 -1.17
CA THR A 312 -2.31 12.27 -0.58
C THR A 312 -2.60 11.76 0.82
N ILE A 313 -2.22 10.52 1.08
CA ILE A 313 -2.31 9.85 2.37
C ILE A 313 -0.91 9.78 2.97
N THR A 314 -0.74 10.25 4.19
CA THR A 314 0.48 10.07 4.99
C THR A 314 0.18 9.15 6.17
N ILE A 315 0.87 8.03 6.26
CA ILE A 315 0.81 7.10 7.39
C ILE A 315 2.13 7.21 8.14
N SER A 316 2.08 7.67 9.39
CA SER A 316 3.24 7.86 10.26
C SER A 316 3.18 6.90 11.45
N VAL A 317 4.23 6.10 11.67
CA VAL A 317 4.43 5.42 12.96
C VAL A 317 5.49 6.16 13.74
N ILE A 318 5.12 6.54 14.95
CA ILE A 318 6.02 7.19 15.89
C ILE A 318 6.33 6.19 16.99
N CYS A 319 7.61 5.87 17.13
CA CYS A 319 8.15 4.99 18.16
C CYS A 319 8.98 5.83 19.14
N GLY A 320 8.82 5.60 20.44
CA GLY A 320 9.60 6.30 21.47
C GLY A 320 8.93 7.52 22.07
N LEU A 321 7.59 7.57 22.08
CA LEU A 321 6.85 8.68 22.68
C LEU A 321 7.05 8.79 24.20
N ASP A 322 7.18 7.65 24.88
CA ASP A 322 7.42 7.56 26.31
C ASP A 322 8.82 6.99 26.57
N ARG A 323 9.56 7.57 27.53
CA ARG A 323 10.76 6.92 28.09
C ARG A 323 10.33 5.60 28.73
N PRO A 324 11.15 4.53 28.65
CA PRO A 324 10.77 3.23 29.19
C PRO A 324 10.31 3.37 30.63
N ARG A 325 9.10 2.88 30.94
CA ARG A 325 8.57 2.84 32.31
C ARG A 325 9.59 2.06 33.15
N GLN A 326 10.22 2.74 34.12
CA GLN A 326 11.17 2.12 35.07
C GLN A 326 10.47 1.18 36.03
#